data_AF-A0A920HHT7-F1
#
_entry.id   AF-A0A920HHT7-F1
#
_cell.length_a   1.000
_cell.length_b   1.000
_cell.length_c   1.000
_cell.angle_alpha   90.00
_cell.angle_beta   90.00
_cell.angle_gamma   90.00
#
_symmetry.space_group_name_H-M   'P 1'
#
loop_
_entity.id
_entity.type
_entity.pdbx_description
1 polymer ?
#
loop_
_entity_poly.entity_id
_entity_poly.type
_entity_poly.pdbx_seq_one_letter_code
_entity_poly.pdbx_strand_id
1 'polypeptide(L)'
;MKNLNKLSILAFSSLLVLSSCETTELDLTVNPNALNPAQASTDLFINNIQKTLLHVVDNVGDVGARLTRVAYLGGDRMYRDAYSPGSFSGTWSSAYQGMMEDIRLMNALS
;
A
#
# COMPACT_ATOMS: atom_id res chain seq x y z
N MET A 1 -1.20 2.78 -64.57
CA MET A 1 -2.18 2.25 -63.60
C MET A 1 -1.57 1.34 -62.53
N LYS A 2 -0.76 0.31 -62.88
CA LYS A 2 -0.17 -0.60 -61.88
C LYS A 2 0.73 0.08 -60.82
N ASN A 3 1.47 1.12 -61.20
CA ASN A 3 2.38 1.83 -60.27
C ASN A 3 1.62 2.78 -59.32
N LEU A 4 0.50 3.36 -59.77
CA LEU A 4 -0.38 4.20 -58.95
C LEU A 4 -1.12 3.37 -57.87
N ASN A 5 -1.55 2.15 -58.20
CA ASN A 5 -2.13 1.24 -57.21
C ASN A 5 -1.14 0.83 -56.12
N LYS A 6 0.12 0.57 -56.48
CA LYS A 6 1.19 0.27 -55.51
C LYS A 6 1.48 1.46 -54.59
N LEU A 7 1.46 2.68 -55.13
CA LEU A 7 1.65 3.91 -54.35
C LEU A 7 0.49 4.14 -53.37
N SER A 8 -0.75 3.90 -53.80
CA SER A 8 -1.94 4.02 -52.95
C SER A 8 -1.95 3.00 -51.82
N ILE A 9 -1.54 1.75 -52.09
CA ILE A 9 -1.42 0.70 -51.08
C ILE A 9 -0.33 1.07 -50.06
N LEU A 10 0.80 1.61 -50.51
CA LEU A 10 1.88 2.04 -49.64
C LEU A 10 1.45 3.21 -48.72
N ALA A 11 0.72 4.19 -49.27
CA ALA A 11 0.20 5.33 -48.52
C ALA A 11 -0.85 4.93 -47.47
N PHE A 12 -1.73 3.98 -47.80
CA PHE A 12 -2.73 3.50 -46.85
C PHE A 12 -2.10 2.66 -45.73
N SER A 13 -1.12 1.81 -46.06
CA SER A 13 -0.35 1.05 -45.07
C SER A 13 0.48 1.95 -44.15
N SER A 14 1.07 3.04 -44.64
CA SER A 14 1.80 3.98 -43.77
C SER A 14 0.86 4.73 -42.83
N LEU A 15 -0.35 5.08 -43.29
CA LEU A 15 -1.36 5.73 -42.46
C LEU A 15 -1.78 4.83 -41.28
N LEU A 16 -1.96 3.52 -41.54
CA LEU A 16 -2.29 2.54 -40.52
C LEU A 16 -1.16 2.40 -39.48
N VAL A 17 0.09 2.27 -39.91
CA VAL A 17 1.24 2.14 -38.99
C VAL A 17 1.46 3.39 -38.14
N LEU A 18 1.24 4.58 -38.70
CA LEU A 18 1.37 5.85 -37.96
C LEU A 18 0.24 6.06 -36.95
N SER A 19 -0.98 5.59 -37.25
CA SER A 19 -2.10 5.63 -36.29
C SER A 19 -1.93 4.66 -35.12
N SER A 20 -1.14 3.59 -35.28
CA SER A 20 -0.86 2.63 -34.20
C SER A 20 0.03 3.19 -33.09
N CYS A 21 0.80 4.26 -33.34
CA CYS A 21 1.72 4.85 -32.35
C CYS A 21 0.98 5.60 -31.23
N GLU A 22 -0.27 6.06 -31.48
CA GLU A 22 -1.13 6.70 -30.48
C GLU A 22 -1.84 5.68 -29.55
N THR A 23 -1.71 4.37 -29.82
CA THR A 23 -2.35 3.32 -29.01
C THR A 23 -1.43 2.72 -27.95
N THR A 24 -0.18 3.18 -27.86
CA THR A 24 0.74 2.78 -26.79
C THR A 24 0.64 3.76 -25.62
N GLU A 25 -0.16 3.41 -24.61
CA GLU A 25 -0.11 4.00 -23.27
C GLU A 25 1.30 3.79 -22.70
N LEU A 26 2.17 4.79 -22.84
CA LEU A 26 3.58 4.71 -22.42
C LEU A 26 3.78 5.17 -20.97
N ASP A 27 2.73 5.68 -20.30
CA ASP A 27 2.77 6.03 -18.88
C ASP A 27 2.44 4.81 -18.00
N LEU A 28 3.35 3.83 -18.02
CA LEU A 28 3.27 2.64 -17.16
C LEU A 28 3.95 2.86 -15.80
N THR A 29 4.12 4.12 -15.37
CA THR A 29 4.77 4.42 -14.09
C THR A 29 3.87 4.15 -12.89
N VAL A 30 2.55 4.08 -13.12
CA VAL A 30 1.56 3.74 -12.10
C VAL A 30 1.56 2.24 -11.89
N ASN A 31 1.92 1.81 -10.67
CA ASN A 31 1.84 0.40 -10.29
C ASN A 31 0.36 -0.05 -10.26
N PRO A 32 -0.06 -0.97 -11.15
CA PRO A 32 -1.46 -1.39 -11.22
C PRO A 32 -1.91 -2.23 -10.02
N ASN A 33 -0.98 -2.71 -9.18
CA ASN A 33 -1.27 -3.43 -7.94
C ASN A 33 -1.28 -2.52 -6.70
N ALA A 34 -0.92 -1.24 -6.86
CA ALA A 34 -0.99 -0.26 -5.78
C ALA A 34 -2.31 0.50 -5.88
N LEU A 35 -2.87 0.85 -4.71
CA LEU A 35 -3.95 1.83 -4.65
C LEU A 35 -3.47 3.16 -5.20
N ASN A 36 -4.15 3.68 -6.22
CA ASN A 36 -3.92 5.04 -6.67
C ASN A 36 -4.72 6.03 -5.79
N PRO A 37 -4.28 7.31 -5.64
CA PRO A 37 -5.00 8.30 -4.85
C PRO A 37 -6.43 8.58 -5.33
N ALA A 38 -6.73 8.39 -6.62
CA ALA A 38 -8.06 8.60 -7.19
C ALA A 38 -9.05 7.47 -6.83
N GLN A 39 -8.55 6.30 -6.41
CA GLN A 39 -9.33 5.14 -5.95
C GLN A 39 -9.47 5.10 -4.44
N ALA A 40 -8.89 6.06 -3.72
CA ALA A 40 -8.91 6.10 -2.28
C ALA A 40 -10.31 6.42 -1.76
N SER A 41 -10.73 5.72 -0.69
CA SER A 41 -12.06 5.86 -0.10
C SER A 41 -11.95 6.06 1.40
N THR A 42 -12.62 7.10 1.90
CA THR A 42 -12.71 7.42 3.34
C THR A 42 -13.27 6.23 4.15
N ASP A 43 -14.25 5.52 3.60
CA ASP A 43 -14.86 4.35 4.25
C ASP A 43 -13.87 3.18 4.37
N LEU A 44 -13.00 2.99 3.38
CA LEU A 44 -11.96 1.95 3.44
C LEU A 44 -10.85 2.34 4.43
N PHE A 45 -10.47 3.62 4.46
CA PHE A 45 -9.50 4.13 5.44
C PHE A 45 -9.99 3.94 6.86
N ILE A 46 -11.21 4.36 7.20
CA ILE A 46 -11.68 4.25 8.60
C ILE A 46 -11.75 2.79 9.06
N ASN A 47 -12.15 1.87 8.17
CA ASN A 47 -12.13 0.44 8.46
C ASN A 47 -10.70 -0.08 8.72
N ASN A 48 -9.72 0.33 7.92
CA ASN A 48 -8.34 -0.08 8.11
C ASN A 48 -7.71 0.51 9.39
N ILE A 49 -8.01 1.79 9.67
CA ILE A 49 -7.57 2.49 10.88
C ILE A 49 -8.08 1.77 12.12
N GLN A 50 -9.37 1.41 12.15
CA GLN A 50 -9.97 0.67 13.27
C GLN A 50 -9.32 -0.71 13.47
N LYS A 51 -9.11 -1.46 12.38
CA LYS A 51 -8.41 -2.76 12.44
C LYS A 51 -7.00 -2.62 12.99
N THR A 52 -6.26 -1.61 12.53
CA THR A 52 -4.89 -1.38 12.99
C THR A 52 -4.87 -0.94 14.45
N LEU A 53 -5.81 -0.10 14.89
CA LEU A 53 -5.97 0.30 16.28
C LEU A 53 -6.18 -0.92 17.19
N LEU A 54 -7.07 -1.86 16.80
CA LEU A 54 -7.29 -3.09 17.53
C LEU A 54 -5.99 -3.88 17.72
N HIS A 55 -5.20 -4.05 16.65
CA HIS A 55 -3.91 -4.74 16.73
C HIS A 55 -2.90 -4.02 17.62
N VAL A 56 -2.82 -2.70 17.55
CA VAL A 56 -1.89 -1.91 18.38
C VAL A 56 -2.26 -2.03 19.86
N VAL A 57 -3.54 -1.87 20.19
CA VAL A 57 -4.04 -1.97 21.57
C VAL A 57 -3.83 -3.37 22.13
N ASP A 58 -4.13 -4.41 21.34
CA ASP A 58 -3.92 -5.81 21.73
C ASP A 58 -2.45 -6.10 22.05
N ASN A 59 -1.52 -5.72 21.16
CA ASN A 59 -0.09 -5.94 21.37
C ASN A 59 0.46 -5.20 22.59
N VAL A 60 0.11 -3.92 22.77
CA VAL A 60 0.54 -3.15 23.94
C VAL A 60 -0.10 -3.71 25.21
N GLY A 61 -1.37 -4.12 25.13
CA GLY A 61 -2.13 -4.73 26.22
C GLY A 61 -1.52 -6.05 26.70
N ASP A 62 -1.21 -6.98 25.79
CA ASP A 62 -0.59 -8.27 26.13
C ASP A 62 0.75 -8.08 26.85
N VAL A 63 1.62 -7.25 26.28
CA VAL A 63 2.92 -6.91 26.86
C VAL A 63 2.75 -6.28 28.25
N GLY A 64 1.85 -5.30 28.35
CA GLY A 64 1.55 -4.63 29.62
C GLY A 64 1.04 -5.60 30.67
N ALA A 65 0.12 -6.49 30.31
CA ALA A 65 -0.43 -7.52 31.19
C ALA A 65 0.67 -8.49 31.68
N ARG A 66 1.59 -8.86 30.81
CA ARG A 66 2.73 -9.75 31.10
C ARG A 66 3.77 -9.10 32.03
N LEU A 67 4.08 -7.82 31.83
CA LEU A 67 5.00 -7.05 32.69
C LEU A 67 4.40 -6.70 34.05
N THR A 68 3.09 -6.46 34.11
CA THR A 68 2.36 -6.13 35.36
C THR A 68 1.86 -7.37 36.10
N ARG A 69 2.13 -8.57 35.58
CA ARG A 69 1.73 -9.88 36.16
C ARG A 69 0.21 -10.13 36.19
N VAL A 70 -0.56 -9.43 35.36
CA VAL A 70 -1.94 -9.79 35.05
C VAL A 70 -1.99 -11.06 34.18
N ALA A 71 -0.98 -11.25 33.33
CA ALA A 71 -0.76 -12.45 32.53
C ALA A 71 0.63 -13.07 32.81
N TYR A 72 0.78 -14.35 32.49
CA TYR A 72 2.07 -15.03 32.61
C TYR A 72 3.08 -14.44 31.62
N LEU A 73 4.20 -13.92 32.13
CA LEU A 73 5.20 -13.25 31.30
C LEU A 73 5.69 -14.14 30.16
N GLY A 74 5.86 -15.45 30.31
CA GLY A 74 6.30 -16.34 29.21
C GLY A 74 7.62 -15.96 28.52
N GLY A 75 8.59 -16.88 28.49
CA GLY A 75 9.88 -16.62 27.83
C GLY A 75 11.07 -16.92 28.73
N ASP A 76 12.20 -16.26 28.43
CA ASP A 76 13.52 -16.50 29.00
C ASP A 76 13.56 -16.58 30.53
N ARG A 77 14.60 -17.26 31.03
CA ARG A 77 14.76 -17.59 32.45
C ARG A 77 14.84 -16.34 33.36
N MET A 78 15.14 -15.16 32.81
CA MET A 78 15.20 -13.89 33.54
C MET A 78 14.34 -12.79 32.90
N TYR A 79 13.75 -11.95 33.74
CA TYR A 79 12.90 -10.81 33.33
C TYR A 79 13.59 -9.85 32.35
N ARG A 80 14.90 -9.62 32.54
CA ARG A 80 15.69 -8.71 31.70
C ARG A 80 15.79 -9.19 30.25
N ASP A 81 15.68 -10.49 30.03
CA ASP A 81 15.91 -11.10 28.72
C ASP A 81 14.59 -11.25 27.94
N ALA A 82 13.44 -10.98 28.59
CA ALA A 82 12.10 -11.15 27.99
C ALA A 82 11.83 -10.20 26.80
N TYR A 83 12.50 -9.05 26.73
CA TYR A 83 12.35 -8.08 25.64
C TYR A 83 13.69 -7.42 25.29
N SER A 84 13.84 -7.06 24.01
CA SER A 84 14.97 -6.33 23.47
C SER A 84 14.53 -4.92 23.01
N PRO A 85 15.46 -4.00 22.72
CA PRO A 85 15.11 -2.68 22.18
C PRO A 85 14.26 -2.73 20.89
N GLY A 86 14.36 -3.81 20.11
CA GLY A 86 13.59 -3.99 18.87
C GLY A 86 12.23 -4.68 19.05
N SER A 87 11.90 -5.18 20.25
CA SER A 87 10.69 -5.99 20.48
C SER A 87 9.39 -5.26 20.16
N PHE A 88 9.41 -3.93 20.12
CA PHE A 88 8.22 -3.09 19.89
C PHE A 88 8.24 -2.35 18.55
N SER A 89 9.26 -2.56 17.72
CA SER A 89 9.42 -1.82 16.46
C SER A 89 8.26 -2.08 15.48
N GLY A 90 7.72 -3.30 15.45
CA GLY A 90 6.58 -3.65 14.60
C GLY A 90 5.28 -2.95 15.02
N THR A 91 4.97 -2.96 16.32
CA THR A 91 3.81 -2.24 16.88
C THR A 91 3.95 -0.73 16.68
N TRP A 92 5.16 -0.19 16.89
CA TRP A 92 5.46 1.21 16.66
C TRP A 92 5.26 1.60 15.18
N SER A 93 5.82 0.84 14.25
CA SER A 93 5.65 1.10 12.81
C SER A 93 4.17 1.01 12.40
N SER A 94 3.44 0.01 12.91
CA SER A 94 1.99 -0.15 12.64
C SER A 94 1.19 1.08 13.11
N ALA A 95 1.50 1.60 14.30
CA ALA A 95 0.82 2.77 14.85
C ALA A 95 1.19 4.07 14.10
N TYR A 96 2.48 4.36 13.95
CA TYR A 96 2.94 5.69 13.51
C TYR A 96 3.19 5.81 12.02
N GLN A 97 3.63 4.74 11.36
CA GLN A 97 3.87 4.75 9.92
C GLN A 97 2.66 4.22 9.15
N GLY A 98 1.90 3.28 9.73
CA GLY A 98 0.66 2.77 9.15
C GLY A 98 -0.54 3.64 9.50
N MET A 99 -1.08 3.45 10.71
CA MET A 99 -2.36 4.03 11.12
C MET A 99 -2.39 5.57 11.08
N MET A 100 -1.34 6.24 11.57
CA MET A 100 -1.31 7.71 11.56
C MET A 100 -1.17 8.28 10.13
N GLU A 101 -0.49 7.58 9.23
CA GLU A 101 -0.41 7.99 7.82
C GLU A 101 -1.75 7.77 7.11
N ASP A 102 -2.44 6.66 7.39
CA ASP A 102 -3.80 6.41 6.91
C ASP A 102 -4.76 7.52 7.36
N ILE A 103 -4.70 7.95 8.63
CA ILE A 103 -5.49 9.08 9.15
C ILE A 103 -5.16 10.37 8.40
N ARG A 104 -3.86 10.65 8.19
CA ARG A 104 -3.40 11.86 7.50
C ARG A 104 -3.91 11.92 6.06
N LEU A 105 -3.81 10.81 5.33
CA LEU A 105 -4.27 10.70 3.95
C LEU A 105 -5.80 10.76 3.85
N MET A 106 -6.50 10.09 4.76
CA MET A 106 -7.97 10.13 4.83
C MET A 106 -8.49 11.56 5.00
N ASN A 107 -7.88 12.36 5.90
CA ASN A 107 -8.28 13.75 6.14
C ASN A 107 -8.03 14.68 4.93
N ALA A 108 -7.20 14.28 3.96
CA ALA A 108 -7.01 15.03 2.73
C ALA A 108 -8.11 14.77 1.68
N LEU A 109 -8.93 13.73 1.89
CA LEU A 109 -10.07 13.39 1.03
C LEU A 109 -11.39 14.02 1.49
N SER A 110 -11.46 14.46 2.75
CA SER A 110 -12.66 15.00 3.42
C SER A 110 -12.74 16.52 3.37
#